data_AF-A0A2E7S379-F1
#
_entry.id   AF-A0A2E7S379-F1
#
_cell.length_a   1.000
_cell.length_b   1.000
_cell.length_c   1.000
_cell.angle_alpha   90.00
_cell.angle_beta   90.00
_cell.angle_gamma   90.00
#
_symmetry.space_group_name_H-M   'P 1'
#
loop_
_entity.id
_entity.type
_entity.pdbx_description
1 polymer ?
#
loop_
_entity_poly.entity_id
_entity_poly.type
_entity_poly.pdbx_seq_one_letter_code
_entity_poly.pdbx_strand_id
1 'polypeptide(L)'
;MLLAGPVMAADGGTSFSGAFGAGLVTIGGAYGIGRLAGSALEGMARQPEVAGNIQTAMIIAAALIEGFTFYALYICSQQNPWTA
;
A
#
# COMPACT_ATOMS: atom_id res chain seq x y z
N MET A 1 33.72 -16.56 -20.16
CA MET A 1 34.47 -15.30 -20.29
C MET A 1 33.96 -14.35 -19.23
N LEU A 2 34.80 -14.09 -18.21
CA LEU A 2 34.57 -13.09 -17.19
C LEU A 2 34.35 -11.72 -17.84
N LEU A 3 33.19 -11.11 -17.61
CA LEU A 3 33.01 -9.67 -17.78
C LEU A 3 32.69 -9.09 -16.42
N ALA A 4 33.72 -8.50 -15.83
CA ALA A 4 33.60 -7.65 -14.66
C ALA A 4 33.00 -6.30 -15.06
N GLY A 5 31.93 -5.89 -14.37
CA GLY A 5 31.53 -4.49 -14.20
C GLY A 5 30.01 -4.26 -14.10
N PRO A 6 29.50 -3.43 -13.17
CA PRO A 6 30.18 -2.71 -12.10
C PRO A 6 30.05 -3.44 -10.75
N VAL A 7 31.08 -3.30 -9.91
CA VAL A 7 30.90 -3.37 -8.47
C VAL A 7 29.81 -2.37 -8.14
N MET A 8 28.66 -2.82 -7.66
CA MET A 8 27.63 -1.89 -7.18
C MET A 8 28.31 -1.06 -6.09
N ALA A 9 28.43 0.25 -6.35
CA ALA A 9 28.61 1.18 -5.27
C ALA A 9 27.48 0.88 -4.29
N ALA A 10 27.82 0.35 -3.13
CA ALA A 10 26.90 0.35 -2.01
C ALA A 10 26.61 1.83 -1.77
N ASP A 11 25.44 2.28 -2.22
CA ASP A 11 24.97 3.63 -1.97
C ASP A 11 25.03 3.79 -0.46
N GLY A 12 25.89 4.68 0.03
CA GLY A 12 26.39 4.72 1.41
C GLY A 12 25.35 5.13 2.46
N GLY A 13 24.07 4.89 2.20
CA GLY A 13 22.95 5.08 3.13
C GLY A 13 22.48 3.77 3.74
N THR A 14 21.75 3.86 4.85
CA THR A 14 21.03 2.72 5.43
C THR A 14 19.96 2.22 4.47
N SER A 15 20.21 1.10 3.80
CA SER A 15 19.22 0.43 2.95
C SER A 15 18.29 -0.45 3.78
N PHE A 16 17.01 -0.12 3.81
CA PHE A 16 15.97 -0.98 4.38
C PHE A 16 15.58 -2.07 3.37
N SER A 17 15.26 -3.27 3.86
CA SER A 17 14.81 -4.36 2.98
C SER A 17 13.40 -4.09 2.44
N GLY A 18 13.11 -4.61 1.24
CA GLY A 18 11.77 -4.54 0.64
C GLY A 18 10.70 -5.19 1.52
N ALA A 19 11.06 -6.20 2.32
CA ALA A 19 10.18 -6.80 3.32
C ALA A 19 9.79 -5.81 4.43
N PHE A 20 10.74 -4.99 4.90
CA PHE A 20 10.46 -3.94 5.87
C PHE A 20 9.55 -2.86 5.28
N GLY A 21 9.83 -2.42 4.05
CA GLY A 21 8.97 -1.48 3.32
C GLY A 21 7.55 -2.02 3.12
N ALA A 22 7.42 -3.29 2.71
CA ALA A 22 6.14 -3.95 2.53
C ALA A 22 5.33 -3.98 3.83
N GLY A 23 5.95 -4.33 4.96
CA GLY A 23 5.29 -4.30 6.27
C GLY A 23 4.75 -2.92 6.64
N LEU A 24 5.54 -1.87 6.41
CA LEU A 24 5.12 -0.50 6.71
C LEU A 24 3.96 -0.03 5.82
N VAL A 25 4.03 -0.34 4.51
CA VAL A 25 2.98 -0.03 3.54
C VAL A 25 1.69 -0.76 3.90
N THR A 26 1.75 -2.05 4.26
CA THR A 26 0.58 -2.83 4.68
C THR A 26 -0.07 -2.24 5.94
N ILE A 27 0.72 -1.82 6.93
CA ILE A 27 0.19 -1.16 8.13
C ILE A 27 -0.52 0.15 7.77
N GLY A 28 0.09 0.97 6.91
CA GLY A 28 -0.49 2.23 6.45
C GLY A 28 -1.80 2.03 5.70
N GLY A 29 -1.83 1.09 4.74
CA GLY A 29 -3.02 0.73 3.96
C GLY A 29 -4.15 0.22 4.86
N ALA A 30 -3.85 -0.75 5.74
CA ALA A 30 -4.81 -1.33 6.67
C ALA A 30 -5.42 -0.29 7.63
N TYR A 31 -4.60 0.62 8.15
CA TYR A 31 -5.08 1.70 9.01
C TYR A 31 -5.98 2.70 8.25
N GLY A 32 -5.58 3.09 7.04
CA GLY A 32 -6.34 4.00 6.20
C GLY A 32 -7.71 3.44 5.83
N ILE A 33 -7.75 2.22 5.30
CA ILE A 33 -9.00 1.56 4.91
C ILE A 33 -9.88 1.25 6.12
N GLY A 34 -9.30 0.84 7.25
CA GLY A 34 -10.03 0.54 8.48
C GLY A 34 -10.76 1.76 9.04
N ARG A 35 -10.10 2.92 9.08
CA ARG A 35 -10.74 4.17 9.53
C ARG A 35 -11.82 4.65 8.56
N LEU A 36 -11.57 4.55 7.26
CA LEU A 36 -12.54 4.87 6.22
C LEU A 36 -13.81 4.01 6.39
N ALA A 37 -13.64 2.70 6.46
CA ALA A 37 -14.74 1.74 6.61
C ALA A 37 -15.53 1.98 7.91
N GLY A 38 -14.85 2.18 9.04
CA GLY A 38 -15.51 2.50 10.31
C GLY A 38 -16.37 3.76 10.23
N SER A 39 -15.83 4.84 9.66
CA SER A 39 -16.57 6.11 9.51
C SER A 39 -17.76 5.98 8.56
N ALA A 40 -17.61 5.22 7.47
CA ALA A 40 -18.69 4.94 6.53
C ALA A 40 -19.80 4.10 7.18
N LEU A 41 -19.44 3.06 7.93
CA LEU A 41 -20.40 2.22 8.65
C LEU A 41 -21.21 3.02 9.67
N GLU A 42 -20.56 3.86 10.48
CA GLU A 42 -21.26 4.76 11.40
C GLU A 42 -22.19 5.74 10.67
N GLY A 43 -21.73 6.31 9.55
CA GLY A 43 -22.52 7.21 8.72
C GLY A 43 -23.78 6.54 8.16
N MET A 44 -23.64 5.33 7.61
CA MET A 44 -24.75 4.53 7.09
C MET A 44 -25.74 4.13 8.19
N ALA A 45 -25.24 3.80 9.39
CA ALA A 45 -26.09 3.46 10.53
C ALA A 45 -26.90 4.67 11.04
N ARG A 46 -26.32 5.88 11.01
CA ARG A 46 -27.01 7.11 11.43
C ARG A 46 -27.99 7.64 10.39
N GLN A 47 -27.68 7.47 9.11
CA GLN A 47 -28.50 7.98 8.01
C GLN A 47 -28.71 6.90 6.94
N PRO A 48 -29.66 5.96 7.17
CA PRO A 48 -29.88 4.84 6.27
C PRO A 48 -30.37 5.28 4.88
N GLU A 49 -31.06 6.42 4.79
CA GLU A 49 -31.59 6.99 3.54
C GLU A 49 -30.50 7.31 2.51
N VAL A 50 -29.30 7.66 2.97
CA VAL A 50 -28.15 7.98 2.11
C VAL A 50 -27.07 6.90 2.13
N ALA A 51 -27.37 5.72 2.67
CA ALA A 51 -26.36 4.68 2.86
C ALA A 51 -25.70 4.22 1.55
N GLY A 52 -26.48 4.12 0.46
CA GLY A 52 -25.93 3.79 -0.86
C GLY A 52 -24.93 4.82 -1.39
N ASN A 53 -25.15 6.10 -1.12
CA ASN A 53 -24.24 7.18 -1.51
C ASN A 53 -22.94 7.11 -0.68
N ILE A 54 -23.06 6.87 0.63
CA ILE A 54 -21.90 6.70 1.53
C ILE A 54 -21.08 5.49 1.10
N GLN A 55 -21.72 4.35 0.80
CA GLN A 55 -21.04 3.14 0.32
C GLN A 55 -20.29 3.41 -0.99
N THR A 56 -20.91 4.11 -1.94
CA THR A 56 -20.27 4.44 -3.22
C THR A 56 -19.04 5.32 -3.02
N ALA A 57 -19.16 6.38 -2.22
CA ALA A 57 -18.04 7.25 -1.88
C ALA A 57 -16.91 6.50 -1.15
N MET A 58 -17.28 5.61 -0.22
CA MET A 58 -16.33 4.74 0.49
C MET A 58 -15.59 3.83 -0.50
N ILE A 59 -16.26 3.16 -1.43
CA ILE A 59 -15.61 2.27 -2.40
C ILE A 59 -14.63 3.05 -3.30
N ILE A 60 -14.99 4.25 -3.76
CA ILE A 60 -14.08 5.09 -4.56
C ILE A 60 -12.84 5.47 -3.75
N ALA A 61 -13.03 5.93 -2.51
CA ALA A 61 -11.91 6.28 -1.63
C ALA A 61 -11.05 5.05 -1.29
N ALA A 62 -11.68 3.89 -1.05
CA ALA A 62 -10.99 2.63 -0.85
C ALA A 62 -10.15 2.25 -2.06
N ALA A 63 -10.68 2.38 -3.28
CA ALA A 63 -9.95 2.09 -4.51
C ALA A 63 -8.71 2.99 -4.69
N LEU A 64 -8.79 4.26 -4.26
CA LEU A 64 -7.62 5.16 -4.28
C LEU A 64 -6.56 4.76 -3.24
N ILE A 65 -6.97 4.36 -2.03
CA ILE A 65 -6.07 3.84 -0.99
C ILE A 65 -5.39 2.56 -1.47
N GLU A 66 -6.19 1.62 -2.00
CA GLU A 66 -5.70 0.33 -2.50
C GLU A 66 -4.79 0.52 -3.72
N GLY A 67 -5.13 1.41 -4.65
CA GLY A 67 -4.31 1.67 -5.84
C GLY A 67 -2.89 2.16 -5.47
N PHE A 68 -2.79 3.10 -4.52
CA PHE A 68 -1.49 3.56 -4.03
C PHE A 68 -0.76 2.48 -3.23
N THR A 69 -1.46 1.79 -2.33
CA THR A 69 -0.88 0.74 -1.46
C THR A 69 -0.33 -0.40 -2.30
N PHE A 70 -1.08 -0.87 -3.30
CA PHE A 70 -0.68 -1.95 -4.18
C PHE A 70 0.53 -1.57 -5.04
N TYR A 71 0.57 -0.33 -5.55
CA TYR A 71 1.75 0.15 -6.29
C TYR A 71 3.00 0.22 -5.39
N ALA A 72 2.86 0.68 -4.15
CA ALA A 72 3.97 0.69 -3.20
C ALA A 72 4.46 -0.71 -2.83
N LEU A 73 3.56 -1.69 -2.68
CA LEU A 73 3.91 -3.10 -2.49
C LEU A 73 4.66 -3.68 -3.71
N TYR A 74 4.25 -3.32 -4.92
CA TYR A 74 4.96 -3.69 -6.14
C TYR A 74 6.40 -3.16 -6.16
N ILE A 75 6.62 -1.90 -5.74
CA ILE A 75 7.98 -1.34 -5.63
C ILE A 75 8.80 -2.12 -4.59
N CYS A 76 8.19 -2.45 -3.45
CA CYS A 76 8.85 -3.19 -2.39
C CYS A 76 9.23 -4.62 -2.82
N SER A 77 8.43 -5.27 -3.68
CA SER A 77 8.71 -6.62 -4.17
C SER A 77 9.91 -6.69 -5.12
N GLN A 78 10.28 -5.59 -5.79
CA GLN A 78 11.43 -5.55 -6.71
C GLN A 78 12.79 -5.78 -6.02
N GLN A 79 12.85 -5.69 -4.70
CA GLN A 79 14.08 -5.92 -3.93
C GLN A 79 14.27 -7.41 -3.55
N ASN A 80 13.35 -8.29 -3.96
CA ASN A 80 13.38 -9.70 -3.60
C ASN A 80 14.19 -10.50 -4.66
N PRO A 81 15.24 -11.25 -4.28
CA PRO A 81 16.12 -11.94 -5.25
C PRO A 81 15.46 -13.09 -6.02
N TRP A 82 14.18 -13.39 -5.74
CA TRP A 82 13.41 -14.46 -6.35
C TRP A 82 12.37 -13.97 -7.36
N THR A 83 12.22 -12.65 -7.54
CA THR A 83 11.38 -12.06 -8.59
C THR A 83 12.25 -11.86 -9.83
N ALA A 84 12.20 -12.85 -10.74
CA ALA A 84 12.80 -12.80 -12.06
C ALA A 84 11.87 -12.14 -13.08
#